data_AF-A0A1R3L663-F1
#
_entry.id   AF-A0A1R3L663-F1
#
_cell.length_a   1.000
_cell.length_b   1.000
_cell.length_c   1.000
_cell.angle_alpha   90.00
_cell.angle_beta   90.00
_cell.angle_gamma   90.00
#
_symmetry.space_group_name_H-M   'P 1'
#
loop_
_entity.id
_entity.type
_entity.pdbx_description
1 polymer ?
#
loop_
_entity_poly.entity_id
_entity_poly.type
_entity_poly.pdbx_seq_one_letter_code
_entity_poly.pdbx_strand_id
1 'polypeptide(L)'
;MIKTMKFAITVESIKKFGFDPLARQFVLGVHVMSATSPLTWERKLDLYKSFGWSEEEIISAFTKHPNCMLISDKKIKQMIDFYVNKLHWASHVLLANPKLLCHGLESRVLPRCCVLSVLSSKGLIKRYPCVINGVLRLNENKFYNKYVSKYMDQVPEVLEAYKGNLQFMGFDCGPSTVQGS
;
A
#
# COMPACT_ATOMS: atom_id res chain seq x y z
N MET A 1 23.53 -23.43 20.86
CA MET A 1 23.44 -24.23 19.62
C MET A 1 22.15 -23.98 18.84
N ILE A 2 20.95 -24.10 19.45
CA ILE A 2 19.64 -23.93 18.77
C ILE A 2 19.42 -22.55 18.11
N LYS A 3 19.84 -21.45 18.77
CA LYS A 3 19.70 -20.09 18.22
C LYS A 3 20.48 -19.88 16.91
N THR A 4 21.68 -20.46 16.81
CA THR A 4 22.55 -20.35 15.63
C THR A 4 22.00 -21.14 14.45
N MET A 5 21.44 -22.34 14.70
CA MET A 5 20.78 -23.13 13.65
C MET A 5 19.53 -22.44 13.10
N LYS A 6 18.71 -21.84 13.96
CA LYS A 6 17.52 -21.08 13.53
C LYS A 6 17.88 -19.88 12.64
N PHE A 7 18.97 -19.18 12.96
CA PHE A 7 19.46 -18.08 12.14
C PHE A 7 19.97 -18.56 10.77
N ALA A 8 20.77 -19.64 10.73
CA ALA A 8 21.27 -20.21 9.48
C ALA A 8 20.12 -20.63 8.54
N ILE A 9 19.12 -21.36 9.07
CA ILE A 9 17.92 -21.77 8.32
C ILE A 9 17.18 -20.54 7.78
N THR A 10 17.02 -19.50 8.60
CA THR A 10 16.35 -18.27 8.17
C THR A 10 17.09 -17.60 7.02
N VAL A 11 18.42 -17.49 7.12
CA VAL A 11 19.27 -16.92 6.07
C VAL A 11 19.16 -17.72 4.77
N GLU A 12 19.17 -19.06 4.84
CA GLU A 12 18.99 -19.91 3.66
C GLU A 12 17.62 -19.74 3.02
N SER A 13 16.54 -19.70 3.80
CA SER A 13 15.19 -19.46 3.28
C SER A 13 15.06 -18.09 2.61
N ILE A 14 15.62 -17.03 3.22
CA ILE A 14 15.62 -15.69 2.62
C ILE A 14 16.39 -15.67 1.29
N LYS A 15 17.52 -16.37 1.19
CA LYS A 15 18.23 -16.53 -0.10
C LYS A 15 17.38 -17.27 -1.13
N LYS A 16 16.67 -18.34 -0.74
CA LYS A 16 15.75 -19.10 -1.62
C LYS A 16 14.58 -18.25 -2.13
N PHE A 17 14.09 -17.31 -1.33
CA PHE A 17 13.06 -16.35 -1.76
C PHE A 17 13.59 -15.25 -2.71
N GLY A 18 14.87 -15.29 -3.09
CA GLY A 18 15.45 -14.39 -4.08
C GLY A 18 15.85 -13.03 -3.53
N PHE A 19 16.06 -12.89 -2.22
CA PHE A 19 16.61 -11.66 -1.66
C PHE A 19 18.08 -11.50 -2.05
N ASP A 20 18.45 -10.29 -2.48
CA ASP A 20 19.85 -9.87 -2.63
C ASP A 20 20.48 -9.69 -1.24
N PRO A 21 21.50 -10.48 -0.85
CA PRO A 21 22.17 -10.38 0.45
C PRO A 21 22.81 -9.02 0.74
N LEU A 22 23.08 -8.20 -0.28
CA LEU A 22 23.66 -6.87 -0.14
C LEU A 22 22.61 -5.78 0.04
N ALA A 23 21.33 -6.08 -0.23
CA ALA A 23 20.25 -5.11 -0.14
C ALA A 23 19.70 -5.01 1.29
N ARG A 24 19.24 -3.82 1.68
CA ARG A 24 18.55 -3.59 2.97
C ARG A 24 17.37 -4.54 3.18
N GLN A 25 16.70 -4.91 2.10
CA GLN A 25 15.56 -5.83 2.10
C GLN A 25 15.93 -7.18 2.69
N PHE A 26 17.16 -7.66 2.50
CA PHE A 26 17.63 -8.91 3.09
C PHE A 26 17.58 -8.89 4.62
N VAL A 27 18.13 -7.83 5.23
CA VAL A 27 18.10 -7.66 6.70
C VAL A 27 16.66 -7.59 7.21
N LEU A 28 15.77 -6.88 6.49
CA LEU A 28 14.35 -6.83 6.82
C LEU A 28 13.68 -8.20 6.69
N GLY A 29 14.00 -8.96 5.64
CA GLY A 29 13.51 -10.32 5.43
C GLY A 29 13.90 -11.25 6.56
N VAL A 30 15.19 -11.26 6.93
CA VAL A 30 15.72 -12.04 8.06
C VAL A 30 15.02 -11.66 9.36
N HIS A 31 14.81 -10.36 9.60
CA HIS A 31 14.09 -9.87 10.78
C HIS A 31 12.64 -10.41 10.80
N VAL A 32 11.90 -10.27 9.70
CA VAL A 32 10.51 -10.73 9.62
C VAL A 32 10.40 -12.24 9.82
N MET A 33 11.23 -13.03 9.15
CA MET A 33 11.24 -14.49 9.29
C MET A 33 11.62 -14.93 10.71
N SER A 34 12.55 -14.21 11.35
CA SER A 34 12.94 -14.52 12.73
C SER A 34 11.83 -14.21 13.75
N ALA A 35 11.04 -13.16 13.48
CA ALA A 35 9.94 -12.70 14.32
C ALA A 35 8.62 -13.44 14.07
N THR A 36 8.51 -14.20 12.98
CA THR A 36 7.27 -14.88 12.57
C THR A 36 7.37 -16.38 12.86
N SER A 37 6.34 -16.95 13.50
CA SER A 37 6.27 -18.41 13.65
C SER A 37 5.85 -19.08 12.33
N PRO A 38 6.25 -20.35 12.08
CA PRO A 38 5.81 -21.08 10.88
C PRO A 38 4.29 -21.07 10.68
N LEU A 39 3.53 -21.31 11.75
CA LEU A 39 2.06 -21.23 11.73
C LEU A 39 1.54 -19.83 11.34
N THR A 40 2.19 -18.77 11.82
CA THR A 40 1.81 -17.41 11.42
C THR A 40 2.13 -17.14 9.96
N TRP A 41 3.27 -17.66 9.47
CA TRP A 41 3.68 -17.53 8.08
C TRP A 41 2.68 -18.21 7.14
N GLU A 42 2.34 -19.48 7.40
CA GLU A 42 1.36 -20.24 6.61
C GLU A 42 -0.01 -19.54 6.59
N ARG A 43 -0.51 -19.14 7.76
CA ARG A 43 -1.76 -18.37 7.88
C ARG A 43 -1.74 -17.07 7.07
N LYS A 44 -0.59 -16.39 6.99
CA LYS A 44 -0.43 -15.18 6.17
C LYS A 44 -0.47 -15.50 4.69
N LEU A 45 0.20 -16.58 4.25
CA LEU A 45 0.14 -17.04 2.87
C LEU A 45 -1.30 -17.35 2.47
N ASP A 46 -2.02 -18.12 3.29
CA ASP A 46 -3.41 -18.49 3.02
C ASP A 46 -4.33 -17.28 2.95
N LEU A 47 -4.12 -16.29 3.83
CA LEU A 47 -4.86 -15.04 3.77
C LEU A 47 -4.65 -14.32 2.44
N TYR A 48 -3.41 -14.19 1.97
CA TYR A 48 -3.15 -13.56 0.67
C TYR A 48 -3.69 -14.39 -0.50
N LYS A 49 -3.58 -15.72 -0.44
CA LYS A 49 -4.18 -16.64 -1.43
C LYS A 49 -5.69 -16.47 -1.52
N SER A 50 -6.38 -16.20 -0.40
CA SER A 50 -7.83 -15.91 -0.42
C SER A 50 -8.22 -14.65 -1.20
N PHE A 51 -7.26 -13.76 -1.50
CA PHE A 51 -7.43 -12.60 -2.39
C PHE A 51 -7.01 -12.89 -3.84
N GLY A 52 -6.75 -14.16 -4.17
CA GLY A 52 -6.41 -14.61 -5.51
C GLY A 52 -4.93 -14.46 -5.87
N TRP A 53 -4.04 -14.24 -4.91
CA TRP A 53 -2.59 -14.18 -5.16
C TRP A 53 -1.99 -15.58 -5.13
N SER A 54 -1.13 -15.88 -6.11
CA SER A 54 -0.29 -17.07 -6.10
C SER A 54 0.80 -16.98 -5.02
N GLU A 55 1.38 -18.11 -4.64
CA GLU A 55 2.47 -18.12 -3.66
C GLU A 55 3.68 -17.35 -4.20
N GLU A 56 4.00 -17.50 -5.47
CA GLU A 56 5.09 -16.80 -6.15
C GLU A 56 4.90 -15.28 -6.11
N GLU A 57 3.66 -14.80 -6.33
CA GLU A 57 3.32 -13.38 -6.21
C GLU A 57 3.46 -12.87 -4.77
N ILE A 58 3.04 -13.67 -3.78
CA ILE A 58 3.19 -13.33 -2.36
C ILE A 58 4.66 -13.24 -1.98
N ILE A 59 5.48 -14.22 -2.38
CA ILE A 59 6.92 -14.20 -2.17
C ILE A 59 7.53 -12.99 -2.87
N SER A 60 7.16 -12.69 -4.12
CA SER A 60 7.62 -11.49 -4.83
C SER A 60 7.30 -10.19 -4.07
N ALA A 61 6.09 -10.08 -3.49
CA ALA A 61 5.69 -8.95 -2.68
C ALA A 61 6.49 -8.88 -1.37
N PHE A 62 6.69 -10.02 -0.71
CA PHE A 62 7.52 -10.13 0.49
C PHE A 62 8.97 -9.67 0.23
N THR A 63 9.59 -10.10 -0.87
CA THR A 63 10.94 -9.69 -1.26
C THR A 63 11.07 -8.18 -1.49
N LYS A 64 10.02 -7.55 -2.03
CA LYS A 64 9.97 -6.08 -2.21
C LYS A 64 9.76 -5.32 -0.91
N HIS A 65 8.92 -5.82 0.00
CA HIS A 65 8.62 -5.16 1.26
C HIS A 65 8.26 -6.16 2.38
N PRO A 66 9.25 -6.70 3.11
CA PRO A 66 9.04 -7.78 4.08
C PRO A 66 7.99 -7.50 5.16
N ASN A 67 7.86 -6.23 5.57
CA ASN A 67 6.92 -5.82 6.60
C ASN A 67 5.44 -6.06 6.22
N CYS A 68 5.11 -6.36 4.96
CA CYS A 68 3.76 -6.78 4.59
C CYS A 68 3.34 -8.07 5.30
N MET A 69 4.28 -8.93 5.71
CA MET A 69 4.00 -10.14 6.48
C MET A 69 3.85 -9.89 7.99
N LEU A 70 4.26 -8.72 8.50
CA LEU A 70 4.20 -8.37 9.93
C LEU A 70 2.92 -7.61 10.34
N ILE A 71 2.22 -6.98 9.39
CA ILE A 71 0.97 -6.27 9.70
C ILE A 71 -0.14 -7.26 10.09
N SER A 72 -1.15 -6.81 10.84
CA SER A 72 -2.25 -7.70 11.27
C SER A 72 -3.13 -8.16 10.11
N ASP A 73 -3.80 -9.30 10.25
CA ASP A 73 -4.76 -9.82 9.25
C ASP A 73 -5.88 -8.82 8.99
N LYS A 74 -6.40 -8.23 10.06
CA LYS A 74 -7.42 -7.18 9.98
C LYS A 74 -6.94 -6.05 9.07
N LYS A 75 -5.69 -5.60 9.24
CA LYS A 75 -5.11 -4.54 8.40
C LYS A 75 -4.95 -4.98 6.95
N ILE A 76 -4.48 -6.20 6.68
CA ILE A 76 -4.38 -6.73 5.31
C ILE A 76 -5.76 -6.70 4.63
N LYS A 77 -6.78 -7.27 5.28
CA LYS A 77 -8.15 -7.31 4.76
C LYS A 77 -8.69 -5.91 4.49
N GLN A 78 -8.57 -5.00 5.47
CA GLN A 78 -9.03 -3.63 5.34
C GLN A 78 -8.35 -2.87 4.19
N MET A 79 -7.03 -3.03 4.04
CA MET A 79 -6.30 -2.30 3.00
C MET A 79 -6.59 -2.88 1.61
N ILE A 80 -6.63 -4.21 1.45
CA ILE A 80 -6.96 -4.83 0.16
C ILE A 80 -8.39 -4.47 -0.25
N ASP A 81 -9.37 -4.57 0.66
CA ASP A 81 -10.75 -4.15 0.39
C ASP A 81 -10.83 -2.69 -0.03
N PHE A 82 -10.14 -1.78 0.67
CA PHE A 82 -10.12 -0.37 0.31
C PHE A 82 -9.54 -0.15 -1.10
N TYR A 83 -8.39 -0.73 -1.43
CA TYR A 83 -7.79 -0.50 -2.74
C TYR A 83 -8.56 -1.18 -3.87
N VAL A 84 -8.98 -2.44 -3.69
CA VAL A 84 -9.60 -3.23 -4.76
C VAL A 84 -11.08 -2.88 -4.90
N ASN A 85 -11.83 -2.81 -3.80
CA ASN A 85 -13.28 -2.63 -3.85
C ASN A 85 -13.69 -1.16 -3.80
N LYS A 86 -13.05 -0.32 -2.99
CA LYS A 86 -13.40 1.12 -2.89
C LYS A 86 -12.73 1.98 -3.96
N LEU A 87 -11.49 1.66 -4.33
CA LEU A 87 -10.76 2.39 -5.37
C LEU A 87 -10.77 1.67 -6.72
N HIS A 88 -11.30 0.45 -6.83
CA HIS A 88 -11.31 -0.30 -8.10
C HIS A 88 -9.90 -0.51 -8.69
N TRP A 89 -8.88 -0.65 -7.84
CA TRP A 89 -7.53 -0.96 -8.32
C TRP A 89 -7.42 -2.42 -8.71
N ALA A 90 -6.70 -2.65 -9.80
CA ALA A 90 -6.25 -3.99 -10.12
C ALA A 90 -5.29 -4.50 -9.03
N SER A 91 -5.53 -5.74 -8.58
CA SER A 91 -4.81 -6.36 -7.46
C SER A 91 -3.29 -6.36 -7.63
N HIS A 92 -2.81 -6.49 -8.89
CA HIS A 92 -1.38 -6.47 -9.22
C HIS A 92 -0.67 -5.16 -8.84
N VAL A 93 -1.40 -4.04 -8.71
CA VAL A 93 -0.82 -2.76 -8.26
C VAL A 93 -0.29 -2.89 -6.83
N LEU A 94 -0.96 -3.67 -5.98
CA LEU A 94 -0.55 -3.95 -4.60
C LEU A 94 0.63 -4.92 -4.55
N LEU A 95 0.67 -5.93 -5.43
CA LEU A 95 1.82 -6.85 -5.58
C LEU A 95 3.09 -6.11 -6.03
N ALA A 96 2.94 -5.10 -6.88
CA ALA A 96 4.04 -4.23 -7.27
C ALA A 96 4.47 -3.27 -6.15
N ASN A 97 3.56 -2.93 -5.23
CA ASN A 97 3.78 -1.91 -4.18
C ASN A 97 3.29 -2.36 -2.78
N PRO A 98 3.81 -3.46 -2.20
CA PRO A 98 3.31 -4.04 -0.95
C PRO A 98 3.42 -3.10 0.26
N LYS A 99 4.29 -2.10 0.19
CA LYS A 99 4.38 -1.01 1.18
C LYS A 99 3.05 -0.27 1.40
N LEU A 100 2.18 -0.24 0.38
CA LEU A 100 0.87 0.41 0.49
C LEU A 100 -0.02 -0.24 1.56
N LEU A 101 0.13 -1.54 1.81
CA LEU A 101 -0.60 -2.26 2.85
C LEU A 101 -0.14 -1.85 4.26
N CYS A 102 1.08 -1.33 4.39
CA CYS A 102 1.65 -0.95 5.68
C CYS A 102 1.24 0.47 6.13
N HIS A 103 0.71 1.31 5.24
CA HIS A 103 0.24 2.65 5.58
C HIS A 103 -0.94 2.64 6.55
N GLY A 104 -1.15 3.74 7.28
CA GLY A 104 -2.37 3.93 8.06
C GLY A 104 -3.52 4.32 7.14
N LEU A 105 -4.63 3.59 7.19
CA LEU A 105 -5.80 3.88 6.37
C LEU A 105 -6.36 5.27 6.71
N GLU A 106 -6.73 5.47 7.97
CA GLU A 106 -7.34 6.70 8.49
C GLU A 106 -6.35 7.85 8.61
N SER A 107 -5.12 7.56 9.05
CA SER A 107 -4.13 8.62 9.30
C SER A 107 -3.40 9.13 8.05
N ARG A 108 -3.48 8.42 6.92
CA ARG A 108 -2.70 8.76 5.73
C ARG A 108 -3.41 8.51 4.42
N VAL A 109 -3.98 7.32 4.21
CA VAL A 109 -4.54 6.98 2.89
C VAL A 109 -5.82 7.77 2.63
N LEU A 110 -6.76 7.78 3.59
CA LEU A 110 -8.03 8.49 3.47
C LEU A 110 -7.88 10.01 3.32
N PRO A 111 -7.12 10.73 4.17
CA PRO A 111 -6.93 12.17 4.01
C PRO A 111 -6.36 12.54 2.64
N ARG A 112 -5.42 11.74 2.13
CA ARG A 112 -4.84 11.94 0.80
C ARG A 112 -5.85 11.68 -0.32
N CYS A 113 -6.70 10.66 -0.19
CA CYS A 113 -7.78 10.41 -1.13
C CYS A 113 -8.81 11.56 -1.13
N CYS A 114 -9.18 12.08 0.05
CA CYS A 114 -10.08 13.24 0.17
C CYS A 114 -9.50 14.48 -0.51
N VAL A 115 -8.24 14.82 -0.23
CA VAL A 115 -7.56 15.97 -0.87
C VAL A 115 -7.56 15.81 -2.38
N LEU A 116 -7.22 14.62 -2.89
CA LEU A 116 -7.25 14.36 -4.34
C LEU A 116 -8.65 14.47 -4.93
N SER A 117 -9.68 14.00 -4.21
CA SER A 117 -11.07 14.09 -4.66
C SER A 117 -11.53 15.54 -4.77
N VAL A 118 -11.26 16.36 -3.74
CA VAL A 118 -11.54 17.80 -3.74
C VAL A 118 -10.82 18.52 -4.89
N LEU A 119 -9.52 18.28 -5.06
CA LEU A 119 -8.76 18.94 -6.14
C LEU A 119 -9.23 18.50 -7.53
N SER A 120 -9.62 17.22 -7.67
CA SER A 120 -10.12 16.66 -8.93
C SER A 120 -11.50 17.22 -9.29
N SER A 121 -12.40 17.41 -8.32
CA SER A 121 -13.73 17.98 -8.57
C SER A 121 -13.66 19.45 -8.97
N LYS A 122 -12.65 20.20 -8.48
CA LYS A 122 -12.36 21.58 -8.89
C LYS A 122 -11.52 21.68 -10.18
N GLY A 123 -11.13 20.56 -10.80
CA GLY A 123 -10.35 20.53 -12.04
C GLY A 123 -8.89 20.97 -11.91
N LEU A 124 -8.34 21.01 -10.70
CA LEU A 124 -6.98 21.53 -10.42
C LEU A 124 -5.86 20.51 -10.63
N ILE A 125 -6.22 19.22 -10.70
CA ILE A 125 -5.31 18.11 -10.96
C ILE A 125 -5.93 17.16 -12.00
N LYS A 126 -5.09 16.34 -12.63
CA LYS A 126 -5.58 15.26 -13.50
C LYS A 126 -6.47 14.30 -12.70
N ARG A 127 -7.57 13.86 -13.32
CA ARG A 127 -8.54 12.94 -12.71
C ARG A 127 -7.93 11.56 -12.41
N TYR A 128 -8.57 10.86 -11.48
CA TYR A 128 -8.33 9.45 -11.19
C TYR A 128 -8.31 8.59 -12.48
N PRO A 129 -7.46 7.54 -12.61
CA PRO A 129 -6.50 6.97 -11.65
C PRO A 129 -5.05 7.50 -11.75
N CYS A 130 -4.75 8.45 -12.63
CA CYS A 130 -3.37 8.69 -13.06
C CYS A 130 -2.40 9.22 -11.97
N VAL A 131 -2.90 9.85 -10.90
CA VAL A 131 -2.06 10.49 -9.87
C VAL A 131 -1.97 9.71 -8.55
N ILE A 132 -2.94 8.85 -8.23
CA ILE A 132 -3.15 8.40 -6.84
C ILE A 132 -2.03 7.48 -6.32
N ASN A 133 -1.56 6.53 -7.13
CA ASN A 133 -0.51 5.60 -6.69
C ASN A 133 0.79 6.34 -6.32
N GLY A 134 1.18 7.31 -7.13
CA GLY A 134 2.34 8.16 -6.83
C GLY A 134 2.15 8.99 -5.56
N VAL A 135 0.95 9.55 -5.36
CA VAL A 135 0.63 10.43 -4.23
C VAL A 135 0.65 9.70 -2.89
N LEU A 136 0.09 8.48 -2.83
CA LEU A 136 0.08 7.69 -1.59
C LEU A 136 1.51 7.34 -1.12
N ARG A 137 2.47 7.28 -2.04
CA ARG A 137 3.88 6.99 -1.77
C ARG A 137 4.71 8.19 -1.32
N LEU A 138 4.23 9.43 -1.51
CA LEU A 138 4.96 10.64 -1.12
C LEU A 138 5.20 10.70 0.39
N ASN A 139 6.33 11.25 0.83
CA ASN A 139 6.47 11.61 2.24
C ASN A 139 5.52 12.78 2.59
N GLU A 140 5.38 13.09 3.87
CA GLU A 140 4.38 14.07 4.32
C GLU A 140 4.67 15.48 3.77
N ASN A 141 5.91 15.95 3.91
CA ASN A 141 6.31 17.27 3.42
C ASN A 141 6.07 17.43 1.91
N LYS A 142 6.41 16.42 1.09
CA LYS A 142 6.18 16.46 -0.36
C LYS A 142 4.69 16.44 -0.69
N PHE A 143 3.89 15.69 0.06
CA PHE A 143 2.45 15.67 -0.13
C PHE A 143 1.84 17.03 0.22
N TYR A 144 2.13 17.54 1.42
CA TYR A 144 1.63 18.82 1.92
C TYR A 144 2.00 19.98 0.99
N ASN A 145 3.27 20.09 0.60
CA ASN A 145 3.73 21.18 -0.25
C ASN A 145 3.05 21.15 -1.63
N LYS A 146 2.90 19.95 -2.22
CA LYS A 146 2.41 19.80 -3.59
C LYS A 146 0.88 19.86 -3.71
N TYR A 147 0.14 19.35 -2.73
CA TYR A 147 -1.31 19.15 -2.82
C TYR A 147 -2.11 19.92 -1.77
N VAL A 148 -1.50 20.37 -0.67
CA VAL A 148 -2.21 21.10 0.40
C VAL A 148 -1.86 22.58 0.34
N SER A 149 -0.62 22.97 0.67
CA SER A 149 -0.21 24.38 0.74
C SER A 149 -0.42 25.14 -0.57
N LYS A 150 -0.23 24.46 -1.72
CA LYS A 150 -0.42 25.06 -3.04
C LYS A 150 -1.86 25.50 -3.32
N TYR A 151 -2.84 24.84 -2.71
CA TYR A 151 -4.26 25.00 -3.06
C TYR A 151 -5.13 25.45 -1.89
N MET A 152 -4.62 25.46 -0.65
CA MET A 152 -5.43 25.74 0.54
C MET A 152 -6.04 27.14 0.57
N ASP A 153 -5.40 28.14 -0.04
CA ASP A 153 -5.95 29.50 -0.12
C ASP A 153 -7.06 29.60 -1.18
N GLN A 154 -6.97 28.80 -2.24
CA GLN A 154 -7.96 28.77 -3.33
C GLN A 154 -9.15 27.85 -3.01
N VAL A 155 -8.89 26.76 -2.28
CA VAL A 155 -9.85 25.70 -1.95
C VAL A 155 -9.67 25.32 -0.48
N PRO A 156 -10.30 26.05 0.45
CA PRO A 156 -10.19 25.80 1.89
C PRO A 156 -10.54 24.36 2.29
N GLU A 157 -11.44 23.69 1.55
CA GLU A 157 -11.82 22.30 1.76
C GLU A 157 -10.64 21.31 1.68
N VAL A 158 -9.55 21.70 0.99
CA VAL A 158 -8.31 20.90 0.93
C VAL A 158 -7.66 20.75 2.30
N LEU A 159 -7.69 21.82 3.12
CA LEU A 159 -7.14 21.76 4.46
C LEU A 159 -7.99 20.87 5.38
N GLU A 160 -9.31 20.94 5.25
CA GLU A 160 -10.24 20.08 6.00
C GLU A 160 -10.14 18.61 5.59
N ALA A 161 -9.97 18.35 4.29
CA ALA A 161 -9.67 17.02 3.77
C ALA A 161 -8.36 16.46 4.35
N TYR A 162 -7.32 17.29 4.43
CA TYR A 162 -6.00 16.91 4.95
C TYR A 162 -6.04 16.59 6.45
N LYS A 163 -6.82 17.34 7.24
CA LYS A 163 -7.04 17.07 8.67
C LYS A 163 -7.85 15.81 8.94
N GLY A 164 -8.46 15.21 7.91
CA GLY A 164 -9.32 14.02 8.04
C GLY A 164 -10.76 14.35 8.43
N ASN A 165 -11.19 15.60 8.27
CA ASN A 165 -12.54 16.05 8.64
C ASN A 165 -13.59 15.76 7.56
N LEU A 166 -13.18 15.24 6.39
CA LEU A 166 -14.06 14.89 5.29
C LEU A 166 -14.14 13.38 5.09
N GLN A 167 -15.35 12.89 4.81
CA GLN A 167 -15.58 11.51 4.43
C GLN A 167 -15.22 11.28 2.96
N PHE A 168 -14.40 10.25 2.69
CA PHE A 168 -14.10 9.85 1.32
C PHE A 168 -15.26 9.05 0.72
N MET A 169 -15.94 9.62 -0.27
CA MET A 169 -17.08 9.00 -0.95
C MET A 169 -16.70 8.20 -2.20
N GLY A 170 -15.41 8.13 -2.54
CA GLY A 170 -14.93 7.61 -3.82
C GLY A 170 -14.38 8.72 -4.71
N PHE A 171 -13.84 8.31 -5.86
CA PHE A 171 -13.56 9.25 -6.96
C PHE A 171 -14.75 9.19 -7.91
N ASP A 172 -15.30 10.35 -8.27
CA ASP A 172 -16.33 10.42 -9.31
C ASP A 172 -15.73 9.95 -10.63
N CYS A 173 -15.98 8.69 -10.98
CA CYS A 173 -15.87 8.22 -12.34
C CYS A 173 -17.03 8.88 -13.11
N GLY A 174 -16.87 10.14 -13.52
CA GLY A 174 -17.74 10.74 -14.53
C GLY A 174 -17.79 9.80 -15.75
N PRO A 175 -18.90 9.79 -16.51
CA PRO A 175 -19.13 8.77 -17.53
C PRO A 175 -17.93 8.69 -18.47
N SER A 176 -17.41 7.47 -18.62
CA SER A 176 -16.48 7.12 -19.68
C SER A 176 -17.07 7.68 -20.97
N THR A 177 -16.46 8.74 -21.51
CA THR A 177 -16.77 9.17 -22.85
C THR A 177 -16.35 8.03 -23.75
N VAL A 178 -17.34 7.21 -24.12
CA VAL A 178 -17.23 6.27 -25.23
C VAL A 178 -16.85 7.13 -26.42
N GLN A 179 -15.57 7.16 -26.77
CA GLN A 179 -15.14 7.61 -28.07
C GLN A 179 -15.46 6.47 -29.01
N GLY A 180 -16.62 6.61 -29.67
CA GLY A 180 -16.91 5.87 -30.87
C GLY A 180 -15.95 6.29 -31.97
N SER A 181 -15.39 5.29 -32.64
CA SER A 181 -14.97 5.29 -34.03
C SER A 181 -14.74 3.84 -34.44
#